data_AF-A0A957T952-F1
#
_entry.id   AF-A0A957T952-F1
#
_cell.length_a   1.000
_cell.length_b   1.000
_cell.length_c   1.000
_cell.angle_alpha   90.00
_cell.angle_beta   90.00
_cell.angle_gamma   90.00
#
_symmetry.space_group_name_H-M   'P 1'
#
loop_
_entity.id
_entity.type
_entity.pdbx_description
1 polymer ?
#
loop_
_entity_poly.entity_id
_entity_poly.type
_entity_poly.pdbx_seq_one_letter_code
_entity_poly.pdbx_strand_id
1 'polypeptide(L)' 'MTVHQQRRSWNRAAERYQAQHRIGTQSVHYGPIAPDERTLNLLGDVRGRSVLEIGCGGGQNCLALARQGAHVTGVDLSD' A
#
# COMPACT_ATOMS: atom_id res chain seq x y z
N MET A 1 18.44 -15.05 -3.31
CA MET A 1 18.41 -13.67 -3.84
C MET A 1 18.82 -12.71 -2.73
N THR A 2 19.61 -11.68 -3.04
CA THR A 2 20.00 -10.63 -2.09
C THR A 2 19.00 -9.46 -2.08
N VAL A 3 19.00 -8.64 -1.04
CA VAL A 3 18.16 -7.42 -0.97
C VAL A 3 18.41 -6.49 -2.16
N HIS A 4 19.66 -6.35 -2.60
CA HIS A 4 20.01 -5.57 -3.78
C HIS A 4 19.41 -6.14 -5.08
N GLN A 5 19.33 -7.47 -5.21
CA GLN A 5 18.66 -8.10 -6.35
C GLN A 5 17.14 -7.85 -6.31
N GLN A 6 16.52 -7.91 -5.13
CA GLN A 6 15.10 -7.64 -4.95
C GLN A 6 14.75 -6.18 -5.27
N ARG A 7 15.51 -5.21 -4.76
CA ARG A 7 15.32 -3.78 -5.08
C ARG A 7 15.37 -3.55 -6.58
N ARG A 8 16.42 -4.04 -7.25
CA ARG A 8 16.54 -3.88 -8.72
C ARG A 8 15.38 -4.52 -9.49
N SER A 9 14.88 -5.66 -9.03
CA SER A 9 13.72 -6.32 -9.65
C SER A 9 12.46 -5.45 -9.54
N TRP A 10 12.18 -4.92 -8.34
CA TRP A 10 11.02 -4.06 -8.12
C TRP A 10 11.14 -2.70 -8.80
N ASN A 11 12.32 -2.07 -8.82
CA ASN A 11 12.54 -0.83 -9.59
C ASN A 11 12.20 -1.01 -11.08
N ARG A 12 12.48 -2.18 -11.66
CA ARG A 12 12.12 -2.48 -13.07
C ARG A 12 10.64 -2.77 -13.27
N ALA A 13 9.94 -3.23 -12.24
CA ALA A 13 8.54 -3.66 -12.33
C ALA A 13 7.56 -2.58 -11.88
N ALA A 14 7.99 -1.62 -11.06
CA ALA A 14 7.14 -0.65 -10.36
C ALA A 14 6.25 0.15 -11.31
N GLU A 15 6.80 0.79 -12.35
CA GLU A 15 6.00 1.56 -13.32
C GLU A 15 4.92 0.71 -13.97
N ARG A 16 5.28 -0.50 -14.43
CA ARG A 16 4.33 -1.44 -15.03
C ARG A 16 3.26 -1.86 -14.02
N TYR A 17 3.65 -2.13 -12.77
CA TYR A 17 2.73 -2.53 -11.71
C TYR A 17 1.70 -1.42 -11.46
N GLN A 18 2.14 -0.16 -11.35
CA GLN A 18 1.27 0.99 -11.15
C GLN A 18 0.34 1.23 -12.35
N ALA A 19 0.83 0.99 -13.57
CA ALA A 19 0.00 1.11 -14.77
C ALA A 19 -1.07 0.01 -14.88
N GLN A 20 -0.72 -1.23 -14.48
CA GLN A 20 -1.60 -2.40 -14.56
C GLN A 20 -2.62 -2.44 -13.41
N HIS A 21 -2.18 -2.09 -12.20
CA HIS A 21 -2.98 -2.16 -10.99
C HIS A 21 -3.37 -0.75 -10.57
N ARG A 22 -4.54 -0.31 -11.02
CA ARG A 22 -5.16 0.96 -10.60
C ARG A 22 -5.69 0.86 -9.17
N ILE A 23 -4.77 0.86 -8.20
CA ILE A 23 -5.11 0.85 -6.77
C ILE A 23 -5.73 2.21 -6.42
N GLY A 24 -6.93 2.18 -5.87
CA GLY A 24 -7.64 3.38 -5.43
C GLY A 24 -7.05 3.94 -4.14
N THR A 25 -7.37 5.19 -3.84
CA THR A 25 -6.90 5.89 -2.62
C THR A 25 -8.02 6.15 -1.61
N GLN A 26 -9.19 5.55 -1.84
CA GLN A 26 -10.42 5.80 -1.11
C GLN A 26 -10.72 4.72 -0.05
N SER A 27 -10.09 3.56 -0.18
CA SER A 27 -10.27 2.37 0.64
C SER A 27 -8.97 1.58 0.61
N VAL A 28 -8.65 0.87 1.69
CA VAL A 28 -7.46 0.03 1.73
C VAL A 28 -7.68 -1.21 0.86
N HIS A 29 -6.70 -1.52 0.01
CA HIS A 29 -6.69 -2.69 -0.86
C HIS A 29 -5.79 -3.78 -0.27
N TYR A 30 -6.29 -5.01 -0.23
CA TYR A 30 -5.55 -6.19 0.24
C TYR A 30 -4.88 -7.00 -0.87
N GLY A 31 -5.08 -6.59 -2.12
CA GLY A 31 -4.48 -7.20 -3.28
C GLY A 31 -5.35 -7.05 -4.53
N PRO A 32 -4.86 -7.45 -5.72
CA PRO A 32 -5.54 -7.20 -6.99
C PRO A 32 -6.89 -7.91 -7.16
N ILE A 33 -7.11 -9.01 -6.43
CA ILE A 33 -8.31 -9.86 -6.53
C ILE A 33 -9.09 -9.97 -5.22
N ALA A 34 -8.67 -9.23 -4.19
CA ALA A 34 -9.33 -9.21 -2.89
C ALA A 34 -10.38 -8.08 -2.86
N PRO A 35 -11.53 -8.29 -2.18
CA PRO A 35 -12.38 -7.17 -1.80
C PRO A 35 -11.61 -6.16 -0.93
N ASP A 36 -12.03 -4.91 -0.97
CA ASP A 36 -11.38 -3.82 -0.24
C ASP A 36 -11.84 -3.75 1.23
N GLU A 37 -11.25 -2.83 1.99
CA GLU A 37 -11.54 -2.66 3.41
C GLU A 37 -12.98 -2.23 3.71
N ARG A 38 -13.65 -1.53 2.78
CA ARG A 38 -15.08 -1.22 2.93
C ARG A 38 -15.96 -2.47 2.94
N THR A 39 -15.51 -3.52 2.25
CA THR A 39 -16.22 -4.78 2.16
C THR A 39 -15.86 -5.71 3.31
N LEU A 40 -14.56 -5.81 3.64
CA LEU A 40 -14.06 -6.79 4.61
C LEU A 40 -14.00 -6.28 6.06
N ASN A 41 -13.85 -4.96 6.26
CA ASN A 41 -13.77 -4.30 7.57
C ASN A 41 -12.80 -5.00 8.56
N LEU A 42 -11.58 -5.29 8.10
CA LEU A 42 -10.58 -6.03 8.88
C LEU A 42 -9.80 -5.14 9.86
N LEU A 43 -9.69 -3.83 9.59
CA LEU A 43 -8.86 -2.90 10.37
C LEU A 43 -9.66 -2.21 11.48
N GLY A 44 -10.99 -2.10 11.31
CA GLY A 44 -11.85 -1.35 12.22
C GLY A 44 -11.49 0.15 12.25
N ASP A 45 -11.72 0.82 13.38
CA ASP A 45 -11.40 2.25 13.51
C ASP A 45 -9.90 2.49 13.69
N VAL A 46 -9.29 3.14 12.69
CA VAL A 46 -7.87 3.49 12.65
C VAL A 46 -7.59 4.95 13.02
N ARG A 47 -8.61 5.75 13.36
CA ARG A 47 -8.45 7.18 13.65
C ARG A 47 -7.48 7.42 14.81
N GLY A 48 -6.53 8.33 14.60
CA GLY A 48 -5.49 8.69 15.57
C GLY A 48 -4.44 7.61 15.82
N ARG A 49 -4.54 6.44 15.17
CA ARG A 49 -3.56 5.36 15.34
C ARG A 49 -2.31 5.63 14.51
N SER A 50 -1.16 5.19 15.02
CA SER A 50 0.07 5.11 14.25
C SER A 50 0.07 3.81 13.44
N VAL A 51 0.22 3.90 12.12
CA VAL A 51 0.19 2.75 11.21
C VAL A 51 1.47 2.70 10.37
N LEU A 52 2.06 1.52 10.27
CA LEU A 52 3.19 1.24 9.39
C LEU A 52 2.72 0.38 8.20
N GLU A 53 2.87 0.88 6.98
CA GLU A 53 2.67 0.10 5.76
C GLU A 53 4.03 -0.34 5.19
N ILE A 54 4.24 -1.66 5.13
CA ILE A 54 5.47 -2.27 4.61
C ILE A 54 5.22 -2.71 3.16
N GLY A 55 6.06 -2.26 2.23
CA GLY A 55 5.84 -2.45 0.80
C GLY A 55 4.73 -1.52 0.28
N CYS A 56 4.76 -0.25 0.69
CA CYS A 56 3.68 0.70 0.37
C CYS A 56 3.58 1.05 -1.13
N GLY A 57 4.59 0.72 -1.93
CA GLY A 57 4.67 1.06 -3.34
C GLY A 57 4.42 2.55 -3.57
N GLY A 58 3.41 2.85 -4.39
CA GLY A 58 2.96 4.23 -4.67
C GLY A 58 2.23 4.92 -3.52
N GLY A 59 2.08 4.28 -2.36
CA GLY A 59 1.50 4.86 -1.15
C GLY A 59 -0.02 5.02 -1.17
N GLN A 60 -0.73 4.29 -2.04
CA GLN A 60 -2.18 4.46 -2.17
C GLN A 60 -2.95 4.08 -0.91
N ASN A 61 -2.57 2.99 -0.28
CA ASN A 61 -3.13 2.53 0.99
C ASN A 61 -2.74 3.46 2.14
N CYS A 62 -1.49 3.93 2.20
CA CYS A 62 -1.08 5.02 3.10
C CYS A 62 -2.04 6.22 3.01
N LEU A 63 -2.37 6.67 1.80
CA LEU A 63 -3.31 7.78 1.60
C LEU A 63 -4.74 7.42 2.03
N ALA A 64 -5.19 6.19 1.76
CA ALA A 64 -6.51 5.73 2.19
C ALA A 64 -6.64 5.70 3.73
N LEU A 65 -5.61 5.23 4.43
CA LEU A 65 -5.51 5.22 5.89
C LEU A 65 -5.42 6.63 6.47
N ALA A 66 -4.62 7.51 5.87
CA ALA A 66 -4.50 8.90 6.31
C ALA A 66 -5.85 9.64 6.20
N ARG A 67 -6.63 9.40 5.15
CA ARG A 67 -8.00 9.94 5.00
C ARG A 67 -8.97 9.44 6.05
N GLN A 68 -8.73 8.27 6.64
CA GLN A 68 -9.50 7.75 7.78
C GLN A 68 -9.03 8.33 9.12
N GLY A 69 -7.99 9.18 9.11
CA GLY A 69 -7.46 9.88 10.27
C GLY A 69 -6.30 9.16 10.97
N ALA A 70 -5.68 8.16 10.34
CA ALA A 70 -4.48 7.52 10.86
C ALA A 70 -3.21 8.36 10.61
N HIS A 71 -2.20 8.20 11.48
CA HIS A 71 -0.84 8.71 11.28
C HIS A 71 0.00 7.62 10.62
N VAL A 72 0.27 7.76 9.32
CA VAL A 72 0.82 6.65 8.52
C VAL A 72 2.28 6.89 8.16
N THR A 73 3.11 5.86 8.33
CA THR A 73 4.45 5.76 7.75
C THR A 73 4.45 4.65 6.72
N GLY A 74 4.77 4.97 5.47
CA GLY A 74 4.98 3.98 4.40
C GLY A 74 6.46 3.73 4.20
N VAL A 75 6.85 2.47 4.02
CA VAL A 75 8.21 2.09 3.65
C VAL A 75 8.14 1.14 2.45
N ASP A 76 8.90 1.44 1.41
CA ASP A 76 9.10 0.55 0.28
C ASP A 76 10.59 0.31 0.03
N LEU A 77 10.90 -0.85 -0.56
CA LEU A 77 12.28 -1.19 -0.93
C LEU A 77 12.68 -0.53 -2.24
N SER A 78 11.72 -0.35 -3.14
CA SER A 78 11.90 0.26 -4.46
C SER A 78 11.92 1.78 -4.39
N ASP A 79 12.63 2.38 -5.34
CA ASP A 79 12.84 3.83 -5.45
C ASP A 79 11.68 4.52 -6.18
#